data_AF-A0A1C6EZ01-F1
#
_entry.id   AF-A0A1C6EZ01-F1
#
_cell.length_a   1.000
_cell.length_b   1.000
_cell.length_c   1.000
_cell.angle_alpha   90.00
_cell.angle_beta   90.00
_cell.angle_gamma   90.00
#
_symmetry.space_group_name_H-M   'P 1'
#
loop_
_entity.id
_entity.type
_entity.pdbx_description
1 polymer ?
#
loop_
_entity_poly.entity_id
_entity_poly.type
_entity_poly.pdbx_seq_one_letter_code
_entity_poly.pdbx_strand_id
1 'polypeptide(L)'
;MIAASLFSVNALHRWSVKNVPLTKIAFAGLVANVEFDAQGKPRTKIFYCNASAPYQKGSCENNHEMIRRVIPKGVDIGQYTQEQIDLMMSHINSYTRKKLGNKSPYEMFEFQYGKTLLDVFHLKKIPADKIILSPELLK
;
A
#
# COMPACT_ATOMS: atom_id res chain seq x y z
N MET A 1 7.89 3.70 9.50
CA MET A 1 7.17 4.65 8.63
C MET A 1 7.44 4.46 7.14
N ILE A 2 8.65 4.05 6.70
CA ILE A 2 8.97 3.81 5.28
C ILE A 2 8.21 2.60 4.70
N ALA A 3 8.01 1.53 5.50
CA ALA A 3 7.26 0.35 5.06
C ALA A 3 5.78 0.63 4.74
N ALA A 4 5.12 1.56 5.44
CA ALA A 4 3.68 1.79 5.29
C ALA A 4 3.28 2.42 3.94
N SER A 5 4.21 3.06 3.21
CA SER A 5 3.94 3.56 1.86
C SER A 5 4.01 2.47 0.77
N LEU A 6 4.84 1.43 0.96
CA LEU A 6 4.93 0.33 -0.02
C LEU A 6 3.82 -0.72 0.15
N PHE A 7 3.37 -0.98 1.38
CA PHE A 7 2.35 -2.00 1.64
C PHE A 7 0.91 -1.60 1.28
N SER A 8 0.69 -0.39 0.76
CA SER A 8 -0.66 0.17 0.63
C SER A 8 -1.55 -0.49 -0.42
N VAL A 9 -1.06 -1.36 -1.32
CA VAL A 9 -1.91 -1.95 -2.37
C VAL A 9 -2.06 -3.47 -2.33
N ASN A 10 -1.10 -4.23 -1.82
CA ASN A 10 -1.31 -5.67 -1.58
C ASN A 10 -2.42 -5.95 -0.53
N ALA A 11 -2.77 -4.96 0.29
CA ALA A 11 -3.92 -5.03 1.19
C ALA A 11 -5.26 -4.69 0.51
N LEU A 12 -5.25 -3.94 -0.60
CA LEU A 12 -6.46 -3.46 -1.29
C LEU A 12 -7.12 -4.56 -2.13
N HIS A 13 -6.34 -5.44 -2.76
CA HIS A 13 -6.88 -6.56 -3.55
C HIS A 13 -7.63 -7.60 -2.70
N ARG A 14 -7.37 -7.63 -1.38
CA ARG A 14 -8.07 -8.49 -0.42
C ARG A 14 -9.30 -7.83 0.23
N TRP A 15 -9.56 -6.55 -0.05
CA TRP A 15 -10.70 -5.82 0.53
C TRP A 15 -12.00 -5.96 -0.28
N SER A 16 -11.93 -6.43 -1.54
CA SER A 16 -13.11 -6.69 -2.37
C SER A 16 -13.60 -8.14 -2.22
N VAL A 17 -14.08 -8.49 -1.03
CA VAL A 17 -14.98 -9.64 -0.85
C VAL A 17 -16.23 -9.11 -0.19
N LYS A 18 -17.17 -8.63 -1.00
CA LYS A 18 -18.50 -8.22 -0.53
C LYS A 18 -19.39 -9.47 -0.45
N ASN A 19 -20.08 -9.59 0.69
CA ASN A 19 -21.24 -10.44 0.99
C ASN A 19 -21.03 -11.95 1.18
N VAL A 20 -20.53 -12.34 2.35
CA VAL A 20 -20.86 -13.64 2.97
C VAL A 20 -21.30 -13.40 4.43
N PRO A 21 -22.53 -13.78 4.83
CA PRO A 21 -23.05 -13.48 6.16
C PRO A 21 -22.57 -14.51 7.19
N LEU A 22 -21.27 -14.57 7.52
CA LEU A 22 -20.72 -15.49 8.55
C LEU A 22 -19.42 -15.03 9.28
N THR A 23 -19.07 -13.74 9.31
CA THR A 23 -17.67 -13.33 9.53
C THR A 23 -17.33 -12.60 10.84
N LYS A 24 -17.71 -13.12 12.02
CA LYS A 24 -16.97 -12.80 13.27
C LYS A 24 -15.87 -13.83 13.56
N ILE A 25 -16.16 -15.11 13.35
CA ILE A 25 -15.20 -16.21 13.57
C ILE A 25 -14.14 -16.24 12.46
N ALA A 26 -14.55 -16.02 11.21
CA ALA A 26 -13.63 -15.99 10.06
C ALA A 26 -12.66 -14.80 10.08
N PHE A 27 -13.06 -13.64 10.62
CA PHE A 27 -12.19 -12.47 10.69
C PHE A 27 -11.08 -12.67 11.74
N ALA A 28 -11.41 -13.23 12.92
CA ALA A 28 -10.42 -13.58 13.92
C ALA A 28 -9.40 -14.62 13.39
N GLY A 29 -9.87 -15.65 12.68
CA GLY A 29 -8.99 -16.64 12.04
C GLY A 29 -8.09 -16.03 10.95
N LEU A 30 -8.61 -15.07 10.16
CA LEU A 30 -7.82 -14.37 9.15
C LEU A 30 -6.72 -13.49 9.77
N VAL A 31 -7.04 -12.78 10.85
CA VAL A 31 -6.10 -11.93 11.60
C VAL A 31 -5.02 -12.80 12.24
N ALA A 32 -5.39 -13.95 12.82
CA ALA A 32 -4.44 -14.91 13.36
C ALA A 32 -3.47 -15.46 12.31
N ASN A 33 -3.94 -15.73 11.08
CA ASN A 33 -3.09 -16.19 9.97
C ASN A 33 -2.11 -15.12 9.45
N VAL A 34 -2.33 -13.84 9.77
CA VAL A 34 -1.40 -12.75 9.44
C VAL A 34 -0.34 -12.60 10.54
N GLU A 35 -0.74 -12.74 11.80
CA GLU A 35 0.17 -12.64 12.95
C GLU A 35 1.05 -13.88 13.12
N PHE A 36 0.50 -15.07 12.86
CA PHE A 36 1.16 -16.36 13.07
C PHE A 36 1.24 -17.16 11.77
N ASP A 37 2.29 -17.97 11.62
CA ASP A 37 2.35 -18.98 10.55
C ASP A 37 1.54 -20.23 10.91
N ALA A 38 1.44 -21.17 9.96
CA ALA A 38 0.74 -22.44 10.16
C ALA A 38 1.34 -23.31 11.29
N GLN A 39 2.53 -22.98 11.78
CA GLN A 39 3.24 -23.66 12.87
C GLN A 39 3.08 -22.91 14.21
N GLY A 40 2.31 -21.81 14.24
CA GLY A 40 2.08 -20.99 15.43
C GLY A 40 3.21 -20.02 15.77
N LYS A 41 4.21 -19.85 14.89
CA LYS A 41 5.31 -18.89 15.10
C LYS A 41 4.87 -17.48 14.66
N PRO A 42 5.15 -16.45 15.47
CA PRO A 42 4.80 -15.07 15.11
C PRO A 42 5.58 -14.59 13.87
N ARG A 43 4.85 -14.13 12.85
CA ARG A 43 5.35 -13.52 11.61
C ARG A 43 5.26 -11.99 11.66
N THR A 44 4.14 -11.46 12.13
CA THR A 44 3.86 -10.02 12.15
C THR A 44 3.12 -9.63 13.43
N LYS A 45 3.06 -8.33 13.71
CA LYS A 45 2.29 -7.78 14.83
C LYS A 45 1.24 -6.83 14.28
N ILE A 46 -0.01 -7.00 14.68
CA ILE A 46 -1.09 -6.09 14.28
C ILE A 46 -1.28 -5.04 15.36
N PHE A 47 -1.36 -3.79 14.92
CA PHE A 47 -1.56 -2.64 15.79
C PHE A 47 -2.87 -1.95 15.40
N TYR A 48 -3.69 -1.62 16.38
CA TYR A 48 -4.94 -0.90 16.19
C TYR A 48 -4.80 0.55 16.65
N CYS A 49 -5.53 1.44 15.99
CA CYS A 49 -5.66 2.82 16.45
C CYS A 49 -6.76 2.91 17.51
N ASN A 50 -6.58 3.83 18.45
CA ASN A 50 -7.58 4.15 19.46
C ASN A 50 -8.83 4.75 18.80
N ALA A 51 -10.01 4.47 19.38
CA ALA A 51 -11.25 5.11 18.96
C ALA A 51 -11.13 6.64 19.13
N SER A 52 -11.72 7.39 18.20
CA SER A 52 -11.67 8.87 18.19
C SER A 52 -10.27 9.49 18.16
N ALA A 53 -9.24 8.74 17.74
CA ALA A 53 -7.87 9.24 17.58
C ALA A 53 -7.42 9.29 16.10
N PRO A 54 -8.03 10.16 15.25
CA PRO A 54 -7.73 10.22 13.82
C PRO A 54 -6.27 10.61 13.53
N TYR A 55 -5.64 11.36 14.42
CA TYR A 55 -4.23 11.76 14.32
C TYR A 55 -3.26 10.57 14.23
N GLN A 56 -3.64 9.39 14.74
CA GLN A 56 -2.84 8.17 14.62
C GLN A 56 -2.78 7.61 13.18
N LYS A 57 -3.69 8.06 12.29
CA LYS A 57 -3.81 7.60 10.90
C LYS A 57 -3.38 8.63 9.86
N GLY A 58 -2.99 9.84 10.27
CA GLY A 58 -2.75 10.95 9.33
C GLY A 58 -1.73 10.61 8.23
N SER A 59 -0.67 9.84 8.54
CA SER A 59 0.29 9.43 7.51
C SER A 59 -0.29 8.45 6.49
N CYS A 60 -1.23 7.59 6.90
CA CYS A 60 -1.90 6.64 6.00
C CYS A 60 -2.89 7.39 5.11
N GLU A 61 -3.62 8.36 5.66
CA GLU A 61 -4.57 9.18 4.90
C GLU A 61 -3.88 9.99 3.79
N ASN A 62 -2.72 10.58 4.08
CA ASN A 62 -1.91 11.28 3.07
C ASN A 62 -1.43 10.34 1.95
N ASN A 63 -1.09 9.08 2.28
CA ASN A 63 -0.71 8.09 1.26
C ASN A 63 -1.93 7.69 0.41
N HIS A 64 -3.09 7.50 1.02
CA HIS A 64 -4.33 7.20 0.31
C HIS A 64 -4.76 8.34 -0.62
N GLU A 65 -4.48 9.60 -0.27
CA GLU A 65 -4.73 10.73 -1.16
C GLU A 65 -3.96 10.59 -2.47
N MET A 66 -2.69 10.16 -2.44
CA MET A 66 -1.89 9.96 -3.66
C MET A 66 -2.49 8.89 -4.58
N ILE A 67 -2.96 7.77 -4.01
CA ILE A 67 -3.67 6.72 -4.77
C ILE A 67 -4.94 7.31 -5.39
N ARG A 68 -5.67 8.15 -4.65
CA ARG A 68 -6.92 8.77 -5.12
C ARG A 68 -6.73 9.80 -6.23
N ARG A 69 -5.52 10.32 -6.43
CA ARG A 69 -5.22 11.18 -7.58
C ARG A 69 -5.18 10.38 -8.88
N VAL A 70 -4.79 9.11 -8.82
CA VAL A 70 -4.76 8.18 -9.97
C VAL A 70 -6.08 7.43 -10.12
N ILE A 71 -6.65 6.92 -9.03
CA ILE A 71 -7.95 6.22 -9.04
C ILE A 71 -8.99 7.08 -8.32
N PRO A 72 -9.84 7.82 -9.05
CA PRO A 72 -10.85 8.68 -8.45
C PRO A 72 -11.85 7.91 -7.59
N LYS A 73 -12.50 8.64 -6.67
CA LYS A 73 -13.59 8.06 -5.87
C LYS A 73 -14.73 7.58 -6.78
N GLY A 74 -15.35 6.48 -6.41
CA GLY A 74 -16.47 5.88 -7.15
C GLY A 74 -16.05 4.92 -8.26
N VAL A 75 -14.74 4.81 -8.54
CA VAL A 75 -14.19 3.82 -9.47
C VAL A 75 -13.91 2.52 -8.72
N ASP A 76 -14.34 1.39 -9.28
CA ASP A 76 -14.01 0.08 -8.72
C ASP A 76 -12.51 -0.22 -8.92
N ILE A 77 -11.81 -0.57 -7.85
CA ILE A 77 -10.38 -0.90 -7.90
C ILE A 77 -10.17 -2.32 -8.43
N GLY A 78 -11.18 -3.19 -8.30
CA GLY A 78 -11.10 -4.59 -8.73
C GLY A 78 -10.97 -4.80 -10.23
N GLN A 79 -11.25 -3.76 -11.04
CA GLN A 79 -11.12 -3.83 -12.50
C GLN A 79 -9.67 -3.70 -13.00
N TYR A 80 -8.75 -3.23 -12.15
CA TYR A 80 -7.36 -3.04 -12.53
C TYR A 80 -6.56 -4.33 -12.31
N THR A 81 -5.73 -4.66 -13.29
CA THR A 81 -4.78 -5.77 -13.20
C THR A 81 -3.68 -5.48 -12.18
N GLN A 82 -3.03 -6.53 -11.68
CA GLN A 82 -1.88 -6.38 -10.77
C GLN A 82 -0.77 -5.53 -11.41
N GLU A 83 -0.52 -5.70 -12.72
CA GLU A 83 0.48 -4.93 -13.46
C GLU A 83 0.18 -3.43 -13.50
N GLN A 84 -1.09 -3.05 -13.71
CA GLN A 84 -1.54 -1.67 -13.66
C GLN A 84 -1.38 -1.06 -12.26
N ILE A 85 -1.65 -1.87 -11.23
CA ILE A 85 -1.45 -1.48 -9.84
C ILE A 85 0.03 -1.26 -9.50
N ASP A 86 0.90 -2.18 -9.93
CA ASP A 86 2.34 -2.10 -9.71
C ASP A 86 2.95 -0.90 -10.45
N LEU A 87 2.44 -0.60 -11.66
CA LEU A 87 2.75 0.60 -12.41
C LEU A 87 2.37 1.85 -11.61
N MET A 88 1.11 1.97 -11.19
CA MET A 88 0.65 3.09 -10.36
C MET A 88 1.53 3.27 -9.11
N MET A 89 1.86 2.18 -8.42
CA MET A 89 2.69 2.24 -7.22
C MET A 89 4.13 2.64 -7.52
N SER A 90 4.68 2.24 -8.66
CA SER A 90 6.01 2.69 -9.11
C SER A 90 6.03 4.21 -9.33
N HIS A 91 5.00 4.79 -9.93
CA HIS A 91 4.88 6.24 -10.09
C HIS A 91 4.72 6.96 -8.74
N ILE A 92 3.84 6.49 -7.86
CA ILE A 92 3.60 7.11 -6.54
C ILE A 92 4.84 7.02 -5.64
N ASN A 93 5.54 5.90 -5.64
CA ASN A 93 6.72 5.69 -4.79
C ASN A 93 7.99 6.33 -5.34
N SER A 94 8.03 6.67 -6.63
CA SER A 94 9.13 7.44 -7.23
C SER A 94 8.98 8.94 -7.01
N TYR A 95 7.80 9.41 -6.61
CA TYR A 95 7.55 10.82 -6.33
C TYR A 95 8.32 11.30 -5.09
N THR A 96 9.13 12.35 -5.25
CA THR A 96 9.93 12.93 -4.17
C THR A 96 9.07 13.68 -3.17
N ARG A 97 9.40 13.56 -1.88
CA ARG A 97 8.62 14.18 -0.79
C ARG A 97 9.51 15.03 0.09
N LYS A 98 9.13 16.28 0.34
CA LYS A 98 9.84 17.19 1.25
C LYS A 98 10.04 16.58 2.64
N LYS A 99 9.02 15.87 3.16
CA LYS A 99 9.07 15.16 4.45
C LYS A 99 10.18 14.10 4.54
N LEU A 100 10.66 13.58 3.41
CA LEU A 100 11.73 12.59 3.32
C LEU A 100 13.08 13.23 2.95
N GLY A 101 13.24 14.54 3.15
CA GLY A 101 14.47 15.25 2.78
C GLY A 101 14.66 15.31 1.25
N ASN A 102 13.57 15.54 0.52
CA ASN A 102 13.51 15.57 -0.96
C ASN A 102 13.87 14.23 -1.63
N LYS A 103 13.87 13.12 -0.88
CA LYS A 103 13.97 11.76 -1.42
C LYS A 103 12.59 11.19 -1.70
N SER A 104 12.55 10.21 -2.60
CA SER A 104 11.36 9.42 -2.88
C SER A 104 11.22 8.26 -1.87
N PRO A 105 10.00 7.77 -1.61
CA PRO A 105 9.80 6.53 -0.86
C PRO A 105 10.59 5.34 -1.41
N TYR A 106 10.72 5.25 -2.75
CA TYR A 106 11.51 4.23 -3.42
C TYR A 106 12.98 4.29 -2.98
N GLU A 107 13.62 5.46 -3.06
CA GLU A 107 15.03 5.63 -2.67
C GLU A 107 15.27 5.36 -1.20
N MET A 108 14.33 5.79 -0.34
CA MET A 108 14.42 5.52 1.09
C MET A 108 14.28 4.04 1.41
N PHE A 109 13.43 3.32 0.67
CA PHE A 109 13.28 1.88 0.82
C PHE A 109 14.51 1.12 0.30
N GLU A 110 15.01 1.49 -0.88
CA GLU A 110 16.21 0.93 -1.48
C GLU A 110 17.42 1.08 -0.54
N PHE A 111 17.59 2.25 0.06
CA PHE A 111 18.65 2.50 1.03
C PHE A 111 18.55 1.62 2.29
N GLN A 112 17.33 1.39 2.80
CA GLN A 112 17.13 0.71 4.07
C GLN A 112 17.12 -0.83 3.95
N TYR A 113 16.59 -1.34 2.85
CA TYR A 113 16.29 -2.77 2.68
C TYR A 113 16.96 -3.40 1.46
N GLY A 114 17.61 -2.59 0.62
CA GLY A 114 18.22 -3.04 -0.61
C GLY A 114 17.23 -3.18 -1.77
N LYS A 115 17.80 -3.29 -2.97
CA LYS A 115 17.03 -3.35 -4.22
C LYS A 115 16.29 -4.67 -4.44
N THR A 116 16.84 -5.78 -3.94
CA THR A 116 16.27 -7.13 -4.14
C THR A 116 14.81 -7.22 -3.72
N LEU A 117 14.43 -6.54 -2.63
CA LEU A 117 13.05 -6.53 -2.16
C LEU A 117 12.13 -5.68 -3.05
N LEU A 118 12.63 -4.60 -3.64
CA LEU A 118 11.86 -3.80 -4.60
C LEU A 118 11.55 -4.60 -5.86
N ASP A 119 12.50 -5.41 -6.32
CA ASP A 119 12.32 -6.30 -7.47
C ASP A 119 11.25 -7.38 -7.18
N VAL A 120 11.22 -7.92 -5.95
CA VAL A 120 10.18 -8.86 -5.49
C VAL A 120 8.79 -8.20 -5.44
N PHE A 121 8.72 -6.91 -5.12
CA PHE A 121 7.47 -6.14 -5.15
C PHE A 121 7.13 -5.59 -6.55
N HIS A 122 7.91 -5.93 -7.58
CA HIS A 122 7.74 -5.45 -8.95
C HIS A 122 7.74 -3.91 -9.08
N LEU A 123 8.40 -3.21 -8.16
CA LEU A 123 8.46 -1.75 -8.16
C LEU A 123 9.67 -1.26 -8.95
N LYS A 124 9.44 -0.24 -9.79
CA LYS A 124 10.49 0.39 -10.60
C LYS A 124 10.65 1.86 -10.23
N LYS A 125 11.89 2.34 -10.26
CA LYS A 125 12.18 3.78 -10.15
C LYS A 125 11.80 4.48 -11.45
N ILE A 126 10.89 5.44 -11.37
CA ILE A 126 10.47 6.28 -12.49
C ILE A 126 11.21 7.62 -12.38
N PRO A 127 11.83 8.13 -13.46
CA PRO A 127 12.50 9.43 -13.44
C PRO A 127 11.47 10.56 -13.32
N ALA A 128 11.85 11.67 -12.68
CA ALA A 128 10.91 12.71 -12.23
C ALA A 128 10.07 13.33 -13.35
N ASP A 129 10.63 13.46 -14.55
CA ASP A 129 9.99 13.97 -15.77
C ASP A 129 8.88 13.05 -16.30
N LYS A 130 8.89 11.77 -15.94
CA LYS A 130 7.93 10.76 -16.39
C LYS A 130 6.90 10.38 -15.33
N ILE A 131 6.90 11.04 -14.18
CA ILE A 131 5.96 10.70 -13.11
C ILE A 131 4.58 11.28 -13.43
N ILE A 132 3.60 10.40 -13.62
CA ILE A 132 2.19 10.75 -13.79
C ILE A 132 1.46 10.38 -12.51
N LEU A 133 0.75 11.33 -11.91
CA LEU A 133 -0.08 11.12 -10.70
C LEU A 133 -1.56 11.43 -10.94
N SER A 134 -1.96 11.50 -12.20
CA SER A 134 -3.35 11.73 -12.64
C SER A 134 -4.01 10.42 -13.07
N PRO A 135 -5.34 10.42 -13.30
CA PRO A 135 -6.04 9.24 -13.80
C PRO A 135 -5.62 8.80 -15.21
N GLU A 136 -4.88 9.63 -15.94
CA GLU A 136 -4.37 9.32 -17.28
C GLU A 136 -3.35 8.17 -17.26
N LEU A 137 -2.73 7.90 -16.11
CA LEU A 137 -1.76 6.83 -15.98
C LEU A 137 -2.35 5.44 -16.29
N LEU A 138 -3.63 5.23 -16.01
CA LEU A 138 -4.31 3.93 -16.14
C LEU A 138 -5.40 3.92 -17.23
N LYS A 139 -5.38 4.90 -18.13
CA LYS A 139 -6.31 5.00 -19.27
C LYS A 139 -5.74 4.41 -20.54
#